data_AF-A0A0C3NU38-F1
#
_entry.id   AF-A0A0C3NU38-F1
#
_cell.length_a   1.000
_cell.length_b   1.000
_cell.length_c   1.000
_cell.angle_alpha   90.00
_cell.angle_beta   90.00
_cell.angle_gamma   90.00
#
_symmetry.space_group_name_H-M   'P 1'
#
loop_
_entity.id
_entity.type
_entity.pdbx_description
1 polymer ?
#
loop_
_entity_poly.entity_id
_entity_poly.type
_entity_poly.pdbx_seq_one_letter_code
_entity_poly.pdbx_strand_id
1 'polypeptide(L)'
;MRIHDLIPWLVSSRMERILYKKVVLTGEAQALSFLSSLRPRPEFASGSVYVLRIGPAVQLHTAIEILRLCQGLTDLILQTVPSAPGHSHCLIDALNTLPLRSLSLHLSLVFENTPSFSLQSVGFFCELTHLEIKEGWVLWGSTIGLERLNHLTHLALRLSTQRTKAALIKCLLTDCPKLEVLVLWSTEASDKVQAFMGDWEISDERIVLTDQSWSWKGLELE
;
A
#
# COMPACT_ATOMS: atom_id res chain seq x y z
N MET A 1 -7.49 29.43 -36.13
CA MET A 1 -6.67 28.94 -35.00
C MET A 1 -5.48 28.20 -35.61
N ARG A 2 -4.25 28.72 -35.48
CA ARG A 2 -3.07 28.20 -36.20
C ARG A 2 -2.45 27.04 -35.42
N ILE A 3 -2.03 25.99 -36.13
CA ILE A 3 -1.42 24.77 -35.57
C ILE A 3 -0.14 25.07 -34.77
N HIS A 4 0.55 26.17 -35.06
CA HIS A 4 1.75 26.60 -34.33
C HIS A 4 1.49 27.10 -32.91
N ASP A 5 0.28 27.60 -32.64
CA ASP A 5 -0.11 27.96 -31.30
C ASP A 5 -0.33 26.69 -30.47
N LEU A 6 -0.77 25.57 -31.08
CA LEU A 6 -1.10 24.32 -30.39
C LEU A 6 0.05 23.59 -29.68
N ILE A 7 1.29 23.87 -30.09
CA ILE A 7 2.46 23.04 -29.74
C ILE A 7 2.95 23.30 -28.31
N PRO A 8 3.12 24.54 -27.81
CA PRO A 8 3.61 24.80 -26.46
C PRO A 8 2.69 24.25 -25.36
N TRP A 9 1.37 24.37 -25.53
CA TRP A 9 0.42 23.85 -24.54
C TRP A 9 0.24 22.33 -24.60
N LEU A 10 0.43 21.70 -25.76
CA LEU A 10 0.52 20.24 -25.85
C LEU A 10 1.80 19.71 -25.19
N VAL A 11 2.92 20.44 -25.28
CA VAL A 11 4.16 20.07 -24.58
C VAL A 11 4.02 20.26 -23.07
N SER A 12 3.44 21.39 -22.62
CA SER A 12 3.19 21.66 -21.19
C SER A 12 2.25 20.61 -20.58
N SER A 13 1.13 20.28 -21.24
CA SER A 13 0.18 19.28 -20.73
C SER A 13 0.75 17.86 -20.72
N ARG A 14 1.63 17.49 -21.67
CA ARG A 14 2.33 16.19 -21.64
C ARG A 14 3.37 16.14 -20.53
N MET A 15 4.13 17.21 -20.32
CA MET A 15 5.09 17.30 -19.21
C MET A 15 4.38 17.23 -17.86
N GLU A 16 3.25 17.94 -17.70
CA GLU A 16 2.43 17.86 -16.49
C GLU A 16 1.98 16.42 -16.20
N ARG A 17 1.49 15.67 -17.19
CA ARG A 17 1.11 14.26 -16.96
C ARG A 17 2.27 13.38 -16.52
N ILE A 18 3.48 13.62 -17.04
CA ILE A 18 4.67 12.87 -16.65
C ILE A 18 5.06 13.21 -15.20
N LEU A 19 5.05 14.50 -14.85
CA LEU A 19 5.40 14.97 -13.51
C LEU A 19 4.42 14.48 -12.45
N TYR A 20 3.12 14.48 -12.76
CA TYR A 20 2.06 14.07 -11.83
C TYR A 20 1.83 12.55 -11.80
N LYS A 21 2.50 11.77 -12.67
CA LYS A 21 2.37 10.32 -12.70
C LYS A 21 2.68 9.67 -11.35
N LYS A 22 3.70 10.19 -10.67
CA LYS A 22 4.11 9.75 -9.33
C LYS A 22 4.16 10.96 -8.41
N VAL A 23 3.41 10.91 -7.33
CA VAL A 23 3.34 12.01 -6.36
C VAL A 23 3.74 11.49 -4.98
N VAL A 24 4.62 12.23 -4.31
CA VAL A 24 5.03 11.96 -2.94
C VAL A 24 4.68 13.16 -2.08
N LEU A 25 3.83 12.95 -1.08
CA LEU A 25 3.36 13.95 -0.14
C LEU A 25 3.90 13.62 1.24
N THR A 26 4.94 14.31 1.69
CA THR A 26 5.63 13.99 2.95
C THR A 26 5.00 14.67 4.16
N GLY A 27 4.29 15.79 3.97
CA GLY A 27 3.67 16.53 5.06
C GLY A 27 2.41 17.30 4.67
N GLU A 28 1.66 17.73 5.69
CA GLU A 28 0.32 18.30 5.54
C GLU A 28 0.28 19.55 4.64
N ALA A 29 1.22 20.48 4.79
CA ALA A 29 1.25 21.69 3.97
C ALA A 29 1.40 21.38 2.47
N GLN A 30 2.24 20.38 2.13
CA GLN A 30 2.41 19.92 0.75
C GLN A 30 1.13 19.24 0.25
N ALA A 31 0.49 18.40 1.08
CA ALA A 31 -0.76 17.73 0.74
C ALA A 31 -1.89 18.72 0.48
N LEU A 32 -2.03 19.77 1.29
CA LEU A 32 -3.01 20.84 1.09
C LEU A 32 -2.72 21.68 -0.17
N SER A 33 -1.45 21.99 -0.44
CA SER A 33 -1.06 22.69 -1.67
C SER A 33 -1.32 21.83 -2.92
N PHE A 34 -1.07 20.52 -2.83
CA PHE A 34 -1.42 19.58 -3.88
C PHE A 34 -2.93 19.54 -4.11
N LEU A 35 -3.70 19.41 -3.04
CA LEU A 35 -5.17 19.39 -3.09
C LEU A 35 -5.75 20.67 -3.70
N SER A 36 -5.24 21.85 -3.30
CA SER A 36 -5.69 23.13 -3.86
C SER A 36 -5.36 23.28 -5.35
N SER A 37 -4.26 22.67 -5.81
CA SER A 37 -3.89 22.65 -7.24
C SER A 37 -4.78 21.71 -8.08
N LEU A 38 -5.33 20.66 -7.47
CA LEU A 38 -6.15 19.65 -8.15
C LEU A 38 -7.64 19.97 -8.16
N ARG A 39 -8.17 20.61 -7.11
CA ARG A 39 -9.61 20.94 -6.99
C ARG A 39 -10.19 21.67 -8.22
N PRO A 40 -9.49 22.62 -8.87
CA PRO A 40 -10.00 23.27 -10.07
C PRO A 40 -9.97 22.41 -11.34
N ARG A 41 -9.28 21.25 -11.33
CA ARG A 41 -9.04 20.38 -12.50
C ARG A 41 -9.25 18.89 -12.17
N PRO A 42 -10.45 18.48 -11.74
CA PRO A 42 -10.71 17.11 -11.27
C PRO A 42 -10.46 16.04 -12.35
N GLU A 43 -10.73 16.33 -13.64
CA GLU A 43 -10.46 15.36 -14.71
C GLU A 43 -8.95 15.12 -14.88
N PHE A 44 -8.14 16.16 -14.68
CA PHE A 44 -6.68 16.04 -14.71
C PHE A 44 -6.18 15.19 -13.54
N ALA A 45 -6.69 15.42 -12.32
CA ALA A 45 -6.33 14.65 -11.14
C ALA A 45 -6.61 13.15 -11.34
N SER A 46 -7.81 12.84 -11.84
CA SER A 46 -8.24 11.47 -12.14
C SER A 46 -7.35 10.78 -13.17
N GLY A 47 -6.96 11.47 -14.25
CA GLY A 47 -6.22 10.87 -15.36
C GLY A 47 -4.70 10.94 -15.28
N SER A 48 -4.11 11.65 -14.30
CA SER A 48 -2.68 11.95 -14.29
C SER A 48 -1.91 11.33 -13.13
N VAL A 49 -2.57 11.01 -12.01
CA VAL A 49 -1.91 10.48 -10.81
C VAL A 49 -2.13 8.97 -10.73
N TYR A 50 -1.07 8.20 -10.91
CA TYR A 50 -1.12 6.72 -10.91
C TYR A 50 -0.46 6.11 -9.68
N VAL A 51 0.61 6.74 -9.20
CA VAL A 51 1.34 6.33 -7.99
C VAL A 51 1.28 7.47 -6.99
N LEU A 52 0.79 7.17 -5.79
CA LEU A 52 0.73 8.14 -4.71
C LEU A 52 1.37 7.57 -3.44
N ARG A 53 2.26 8.36 -2.85
CA ARG A 53 2.77 8.13 -1.50
C ARG A 53 2.30 9.25 -0.59
N ILE A 54 1.61 8.88 0.48
CA ILE A 54 1.16 9.77 1.54
C ILE A 54 1.97 9.45 2.79
N GLY A 55 2.76 10.41 3.23
CA GLY A 55 3.64 10.31 4.38
C GLY A 55 2.88 10.38 5.72
N PRO A 56 3.56 10.01 6.82
CA PRO A 56 2.93 9.91 8.14
C PRO A 56 2.46 11.25 8.71
N ALA A 57 3.05 12.36 8.27
CA ALA A 57 2.68 13.71 8.71
C ALA A 57 1.47 14.32 7.97
N VAL A 58 0.89 13.59 7.00
CA VAL A 58 -0.36 13.99 6.33
C VAL A 58 -1.56 13.47 7.12
N GLN A 59 -2.49 14.36 7.41
CA GLN A 59 -3.72 14.04 8.14
C GLN A 59 -4.62 13.11 7.31
N LEU A 60 -5.30 12.19 8.00
CA LEU A 60 -6.14 11.19 7.33
C LEU A 60 -7.27 11.80 6.51
N HIS A 61 -7.89 12.88 6.99
CA HIS A 61 -8.95 13.55 6.26
C HIS A 61 -8.45 14.14 4.92
N THR A 62 -7.28 14.80 4.93
CA THR A 62 -6.62 15.33 3.73
C THR A 62 -6.25 14.22 2.77
N ALA A 63 -5.74 13.09 3.29
CA ALA A 63 -5.45 11.91 2.49
C ALA A 63 -6.71 11.39 1.76
N ILE A 64 -7.84 11.25 2.48
CA ILE A 64 -9.11 10.81 1.90
C ILE A 64 -9.59 11.76 0.79
N GLU A 65 -9.49 13.07 0.98
CA GLU A 65 -9.86 14.05 -0.06
C GLU A 65 -9.00 13.92 -1.32
N ILE A 66 -7.69 13.70 -1.16
CA ILE A 66 -6.78 13.48 -2.28
C ILE A 66 -7.13 12.19 -3.02
N LEU A 67 -7.37 11.09 -2.28
CA LEU A 67 -7.77 9.81 -2.87
C LEU A 67 -9.06 9.94 -3.69
N ARG A 68 -10.04 10.72 -3.20
CA ARG A 68 -11.30 10.97 -3.92
C ARG A 68 -11.12 11.73 -5.24
N LEU A 69 -10.08 12.55 -5.37
CA LEU A 69 -9.79 13.26 -6.63
C LEU A 69 -8.97 12.41 -7.61
N CYS A 70 -8.10 11.53 -7.10
CA CYS A 70 -7.14 10.77 -7.90
C CYS A 70 -7.70 9.37 -8.26
N GLN A 71 -8.78 9.32 -9.04
CA GLN A 71 -9.47 8.05 -9.34
C GLN A 71 -8.68 7.07 -10.24
N GLY A 72 -7.60 7.52 -10.89
CA GLY A 72 -6.70 6.67 -11.69
C GLY A 72 -5.60 5.96 -10.90
N LEU A 73 -5.60 6.04 -9.56
CA LEU A 73 -4.55 5.46 -8.72
C LEU A 73 -4.50 3.93 -8.81
N THR A 74 -3.32 3.42 -9.19
CA THR A 74 -3.03 1.98 -9.25
C THR A 74 -2.08 1.54 -8.14
N ASP A 75 -1.24 2.44 -7.64
CA ASP A 75 -0.23 2.16 -6.63
C ASP A 75 -0.34 3.18 -5.49
N LEU A 76 -0.60 2.71 -4.28
CA LEU A 76 -0.74 3.56 -3.10
C LEU A 76 0.18 3.11 -1.96
N ILE A 77 0.92 4.06 -1.40
CA ILE A 77 1.64 3.90 -0.14
C ILE A 77 1.04 4.89 0.87
N LEU A 78 0.29 4.39 1.83
CA LEU A 78 -0.42 5.17 2.85
C LEU A 78 0.23 4.97 4.22
N GLN A 79 1.08 5.91 4.61
CA GLN A 79 1.84 5.86 5.87
C GLN A 79 1.18 6.71 6.98
N THR A 80 0.01 7.29 6.72
CA THR A 80 -0.74 8.07 7.70
C THR A 80 -1.04 7.25 8.95
N VAL A 81 -0.93 7.89 10.12
CA VAL A 81 -1.26 7.27 11.41
C VAL A 81 -2.73 7.58 11.75
N PRO A 82 -3.52 6.60 12.22
CA PRO A 82 -4.89 6.86 12.64
C PRO A 82 -4.91 7.88 13.78
N SER A 83 -5.54 9.03 13.53
CA SER A 83 -5.61 10.15 14.50
C SER A 83 -6.75 9.97 15.50
N ALA A 84 -7.82 9.28 15.09
CA ALA A 84 -8.99 8.98 15.91
C ALA A 84 -9.79 7.79 15.34
N PRO A 85 -10.46 7.00 16.19
CA PRO A 85 -11.42 5.97 15.73
C PRO A 85 -12.59 6.60 14.95
N GLY A 86 -13.11 5.90 13.93
CA GLY A 86 -14.31 6.29 13.18
C GLY A 86 -14.11 6.81 11.74
N HIS A 87 -12.88 7.03 11.29
CA HIS A 87 -12.59 7.45 9.91
C HIS A 87 -12.33 6.27 8.94
N SER A 88 -12.37 5.04 9.45
CA SER A 88 -12.12 3.82 8.67
C SER A 88 -13.11 3.67 7.51
N HIS A 89 -14.41 3.93 7.74
CA HIS A 89 -15.42 3.80 6.68
C HIS A 89 -15.19 4.76 5.52
N CYS A 90 -14.95 6.05 5.79
CA CYS A 90 -14.67 7.04 4.74
C CYS A 90 -13.40 6.70 3.93
N LEU A 91 -12.39 6.12 4.58
CA LEU A 91 -11.19 5.65 3.91
C LEU A 91 -11.48 4.41 3.06
N ILE A 92 -12.17 3.41 3.62
CA ILE A 92 -12.56 2.19 2.90
C ILE A 92 -13.39 2.53 1.66
N ASP A 93 -14.36 3.44 1.80
CA ASP A 93 -15.17 3.93 0.68
C ASP A 93 -14.29 4.57 -0.40
N ALA A 94 -13.36 5.44 0.00
CA ALA A 94 -12.45 6.08 -0.94
C ALA A 94 -11.52 5.07 -1.63
N LEU A 95 -11.05 4.03 -0.92
CA LEU A 95 -10.19 2.99 -1.49
C LEU A 95 -10.95 2.05 -2.43
N ASN A 96 -12.22 1.75 -2.14
CA ASN A 96 -13.07 0.90 -2.97
C ASN A 96 -13.38 1.48 -4.35
N THR A 97 -13.27 2.81 -4.54
CA THR A 97 -13.47 3.42 -5.86
C THR A 97 -12.23 3.40 -6.74
N LEU A 98 -11.06 3.04 -6.18
CA LEU A 98 -9.78 3.11 -6.89
C LEU A 98 -9.44 1.78 -7.56
N PRO A 99 -8.84 1.79 -8.77
CA PRO A 99 -8.37 0.60 -9.46
C PRO A 99 -7.01 0.11 -8.91
N LEU A 100 -6.88 0.03 -7.59
CA LEU A 100 -5.62 -0.31 -6.93
C LEU A 100 -5.16 -1.73 -7.28
N ARG A 101 -3.88 -1.84 -7.62
CA ARG A 101 -3.17 -3.10 -7.84
C ARG A 101 -2.06 -3.31 -6.81
N SER A 102 -1.51 -2.22 -6.28
CA SER A 102 -0.48 -2.23 -5.25
C SER A 102 -0.91 -1.34 -4.09
N LEU A 103 -0.83 -1.87 -2.87
CA LEU A 103 -1.16 -1.14 -1.65
C LEU A 103 -0.15 -1.43 -0.55
N SER A 104 0.36 -0.38 0.08
CA SER A 104 1.13 -0.43 1.32
C SER A 104 0.41 0.42 2.35
N LEU A 105 0.04 -0.16 3.49
CA LEU A 105 -0.67 0.57 4.53
C LEU A 105 -0.38 0.07 5.96
N HIS A 106 -0.77 0.92 6.91
CA HIS A 106 -1.10 0.50 8.26
C HIS A 106 -2.51 -0.11 8.27
N LEU A 107 -2.61 -1.41 8.50
CA LEU A 107 -3.89 -2.12 8.56
C LEU A 107 -4.81 -1.55 9.65
N SER A 108 -4.26 -0.99 10.72
CA SER A 108 -5.02 -0.25 11.73
C SER A 108 -5.88 0.91 11.18
N LEU A 109 -5.63 1.38 9.96
CA LEU A 109 -6.46 2.38 9.27
C LEU A 109 -7.80 1.84 8.78
N VAL A 110 -7.87 0.54 8.49
CA VAL A 110 -9.05 -0.12 7.90
C VAL A 110 -9.55 -1.30 8.73
N PHE A 111 -8.80 -1.70 9.75
CA PHE A 111 -9.15 -2.78 10.65
C PHE A 111 -10.25 -2.35 11.62
N GLU A 112 -11.40 -2.98 11.51
CA GLU A 112 -12.42 -2.94 12.54
C GLU A 112 -12.14 -4.09 13.50
N ASN A 113 -11.96 -3.81 14.79
CA ASN A 113 -11.67 -4.80 15.83
C ASN A 113 -12.88 -5.70 16.13
N THR A 114 -13.34 -6.42 15.10
CA THR A 114 -14.45 -7.35 15.13
C THR A 114 -13.90 -8.76 14.99
N PRO A 115 -14.43 -9.75 15.75
CA PRO A 115 -13.94 -11.14 15.71
C PRO A 115 -14.01 -11.79 14.32
N SER A 116 -14.87 -11.26 13.45
CA SER A 116 -15.13 -11.76 12.10
C SER A 116 -14.41 -10.99 10.99
N PHE A 117 -13.54 -10.02 11.34
CA PHE A 117 -12.86 -9.24 10.32
C PHE A 117 -11.98 -10.13 9.44
N SER A 118 -12.14 -9.98 8.12
CA SER A 118 -11.30 -10.65 7.15
C SER A 118 -11.05 -9.70 5.98
N LEU A 119 -9.83 -9.68 5.44
CA LEU A 119 -9.48 -8.77 4.35
C LEU A 119 -10.38 -8.95 3.12
N GLN A 120 -10.83 -10.18 2.86
CA GLN A 120 -11.73 -10.50 1.75
C GLN A 120 -13.11 -9.82 1.86
N SER A 121 -13.53 -9.37 3.06
CA SER A 121 -14.82 -8.68 3.22
C SER A 121 -14.74 -7.22 2.77
N VAL A 122 -13.55 -6.73 2.41
CA VAL A 122 -13.30 -5.36 1.97
C VAL A 122 -12.89 -5.38 0.49
N GLY A 123 -13.74 -4.81 -0.35
CA GLY A 123 -13.71 -5.00 -1.81
C GLY A 123 -12.35 -4.72 -2.47
N PHE A 124 -11.67 -3.62 -2.12
CA PHE A 124 -10.41 -3.26 -2.74
C PHE A 124 -9.29 -4.29 -2.49
N PHE A 125 -9.30 -5.07 -1.40
CA PHE A 125 -8.27 -6.07 -1.14
C PHE A 125 -8.32 -7.24 -2.12
N CYS A 126 -9.51 -7.59 -2.61
CA CYS A 126 -9.70 -8.74 -3.51
C CYS A 126 -9.01 -8.55 -4.87
N GLU A 127 -8.80 -7.30 -5.29
CA GLU A 127 -8.21 -6.94 -6.59
C GLU A 127 -6.70 -6.68 -6.53
N LEU A 128 -6.11 -6.70 -5.32
CA LEU A 128 -4.70 -6.41 -5.12
C LEU A 128 -3.84 -7.56 -5.62
N THR A 129 -2.74 -7.17 -6.28
CA THR A 129 -1.66 -8.08 -6.68
C THR A 129 -0.45 -7.93 -5.77
N HIS A 130 -0.23 -6.72 -5.23
CA HIS A 130 0.86 -6.40 -4.33
C HIS A 130 0.28 -5.80 -3.04
N LEU A 131 0.63 -6.38 -1.90
CA LEU A 131 0.20 -5.91 -0.59
C LEU A 131 1.38 -5.85 0.37
N GLU A 132 1.55 -4.71 1.02
CA GLU A 132 2.43 -4.56 2.18
C GLU A 132 1.59 -4.16 3.40
N ILE A 133 1.73 -4.92 4.48
CA ILE A 133 1.14 -4.59 5.78
C ILE A 133 2.27 -4.23 6.76
N LYS A 134 2.19 -3.03 7.33
CA LYS A 134 3.24 -2.51 8.22
C LYS A 134 3.19 -3.11 9.63
N GLU A 135 2.03 -3.58 10.07
CA GLU A 135 1.87 -4.17 11.39
C GLU A 135 2.29 -5.64 11.45
N GLY A 136 3.18 -5.98 12.39
CA GLY A 136 3.62 -7.37 12.58
C GLY A 136 2.59 -8.29 13.23
N TRP A 137 1.52 -7.75 13.84
CA TRP A 137 0.54 -8.56 14.54
C TRP A 137 -0.26 -9.49 13.63
N VAL A 138 -0.27 -9.24 12.33
CA VAL A 138 -0.89 -10.08 11.30
C VAL A 138 -0.29 -11.50 11.25
N LEU A 139 0.89 -11.73 11.83
CA LEU A 139 1.47 -13.06 11.94
C LEU A 139 1.49 -13.61 13.37
N TRP A 140 0.88 -12.93 14.34
CA TRP A 140 0.93 -13.36 15.75
C TRP A 140 -0.19 -14.32 16.13
N GLY A 141 -1.28 -14.37 15.38
CA GLY A 141 -2.46 -15.14 15.76
C GLY A 141 -3.38 -15.57 14.64
N SER A 142 -3.47 -14.79 13.57
CA SER A 142 -4.36 -15.04 12.43
C SER A 142 -3.81 -14.31 11.21
N THR A 143 -3.89 -14.94 10.04
CA THR A 143 -3.59 -14.34 8.73
C THR A 143 -4.68 -13.37 8.26
N ILE A 144 -5.76 -13.18 9.03
CA ILE A 144 -6.90 -12.29 8.71
C ILE A 144 -7.52 -12.55 7.31
N GLY A 145 -7.38 -13.76 6.79
CA GLY A 145 -7.85 -14.13 5.45
C GLY A 145 -6.94 -13.68 4.31
N LEU A 146 -5.68 -13.36 4.56
CA LEU A 146 -4.67 -13.10 3.52
C LEU A 146 -4.59 -14.24 2.50
N GLU A 147 -4.73 -15.49 2.97
CA GLU A 147 -4.73 -16.69 2.13
C GLU A 147 -5.86 -16.74 1.12
N ARG A 148 -6.91 -15.93 1.32
CA ARG A 148 -8.09 -15.90 0.45
C ARG A 148 -8.03 -14.81 -0.62
N LEU A 149 -6.95 -14.02 -0.64
CA LEU A 149 -6.75 -12.97 -1.63
C LEU A 149 -6.22 -13.59 -2.95
N ASN A 150 -7.16 -14.09 -3.77
CA ASN A 150 -6.89 -14.91 -4.96
C ASN A 150 -6.11 -14.22 -6.10
N HIS A 151 -5.83 -12.92 -5.99
CA HIS A 151 -5.04 -12.16 -6.96
C HIS A 151 -3.66 -11.77 -6.43
N LEU A 152 -3.38 -12.05 -5.16
CA LEU A 152 -2.16 -11.63 -4.50
C LEU A 152 -0.97 -12.45 -5.01
N THR A 153 0.00 -11.74 -5.56
CA THR A 153 1.26 -12.30 -6.09
C THR A 153 2.46 -11.91 -5.23
N HIS A 154 2.40 -10.74 -4.61
CA HIS A 154 3.48 -10.13 -3.86
C HIS A 154 2.97 -9.69 -2.49
N LEU A 155 3.50 -10.28 -1.43
CA LEU A 155 3.10 -9.98 -0.05
C LEU A 155 4.32 -9.59 0.78
N ALA A 156 4.24 -8.46 1.48
CA ALA A 156 5.28 -7.99 2.38
C ALA A 156 4.73 -7.83 3.79
N LEU A 157 5.35 -8.53 4.74
CA LEU A 157 4.92 -8.59 6.14
C LEU A 157 6.11 -8.38 7.08
N ARG A 158 5.83 -7.77 8.24
CA ARG A 158 6.81 -7.65 9.31
C ARG A 158 6.95 -8.98 10.04
N LEU A 159 8.18 -9.49 10.08
CA LEU A 159 8.58 -10.64 10.87
C LEU A 159 9.04 -10.18 12.26
N SER A 160 8.61 -10.90 13.29
CA SER A 160 9.24 -10.87 14.61
C SER A 160 9.45 -12.30 15.10
N THR A 161 10.70 -12.68 15.37
CA THR A 161 11.08 -14.06 15.73
C THR A 161 10.42 -14.52 17.03
N GLN A 162 10.06 -13.59 17.91
CA GLN A 162 9.45 -13.88 19.21
C GLN A 162 7.93 -14.07 19.16
N ARG A 163 7.26 -13.48 18.17
CA ARG A 163 5.79 -13.42 18.14
C ARG A 163 5.16 -14.04 16.90
N THR A 164 5.92 -14.13 15.82
CA THR A 164 5.43 -14.69 14.56
C THR A 164 5.22 -16.19 14.72
N LYS A 165 4.01 -16.64 14.39
CA LYS A 165 3.70 -18.07 14.32
C LYS A 165 4.17 -18.60 12.98
N ALA A 166 5.23 -19.41 12.99
CA ALA A 166 5.77 -20.06 11.80
C ALA A 166 4.72 -20.80 10.95
N ALA A 167 3.74 -21.44 11.60
CA ALA A 167 2.63 -22.10 10.92
C ALA A 167 1.82 -21.16 10.01
N LEU A 168 1.71 -19.87 10.34
CA LEU A 168 0.99 -18.90 9.51
C LEU A 168 1.79 -18.53 8.26
N ILE A 169 3.12 -18.48 8.34
CA ILE A 169 3.98 -18.31 7.16
C ILE A 169 3.79 -19.51 6.21
N LYS A 170 3.86 -20.74 6.75
CA LYS A 170 3.65 -21.96 5.97
C LYS A 170 2.25 -22.02 5.34
N CYS A 171 1.22 -21.60 6.09
CA CYS A 171 -0.15 -21.46 5.58
C CYS A 171 -0.21 -20.49 4.40
N LEU A 172 0.37 -19.29 4.50
CA LEU A 172 0.40 -18.35 3.36
C LEU A 172 1.10 -18.93 2.14
N LEU A 173 2.21 -19.64 2.33
CA LEU A 173 2.96 -20.27 1.23
C LEU A 173 2.16 -21.40 0.56
N THR A 174 1.30 -22.09 1.31
CA THR A 174 0.54 -23.26 0.83
C THR A 174 -0.80 -22.85 0.23
N ASP A 175 -1.48 -21.91 0.89
CA ASP A 175 -2.89 -21.58 0.65
C ASP A 175 -3.08 -20.32 -0.21
N CYS A 176 -2.02 -19.55 -0.50
CA CYS A 176 -2.05 -18.48 -1.49
C CYS A 176 -1.58 -18.99 -2.87
N PRO A 177 -2.47 -19.43 -3.77
CA PRO A 177 -2.08 -20.15 -4.99
C PRO A 177 -1.31 -19.32 -6.01
N LYS A 178 -1.45 -17.99 -5.98
CA LYS A 178 -0.77 -17.07 -6.89
C LYS A 178 0.43 -16.37 -6.27
N LEU A 179 0.76 -16.67 -5.01
CA LEU A 179 1.85 -16.00 -4.32
C LEU A 179 3.18 -16.41 -4.96
N GLU A 180 3.84 -15.43 -5.57
CA GLU A 180 5.15 -15.53 -6.22
C GLU A 180 6.27 -15.05 -5.29
N VAL A 181 5.99 -14.02 -4.48
CA VAL A 181 6.99 -13.42 -3.58
C VAL A 181 6.39 -13.13 -2.20
N LEU A 182 7.06 -13.63 -1.16
CA LEU A 182 6.80 -13.30 0.24
C LEU A 182 8.01 -12.58 0.84
N VAL A 183 7.90 -11.27 0.98
CA VAL A 183 8.91 -10.44 1.66
C VAL A 183 8.64 -10.46 3.15
N LEU A 184 9.58 -11.00 3.93
CA LEU A 184 9.57 -10.93 5.38
C LEU A 184 10.64 -9.93 5.82
N TRP A 185 10.21 -8.80 6.35
CA TRP A 185 11.13 -7.77 6.83
C TRP A 185 11.21 -7.77 8.35
N SER A 186 12.42 -7.65 8.90
CA SER A 186 12.69 -7.71 10.33
C SER A 186 13.73 -6.67 10.73
N THR A 187 13.54 -6.04 11.88
CA THR A 187 14.57 -5.17 12.49
C THR A 187 15.49 -5.95 13.43
N GLU A 188 15.30 -7.26 13.53
CA GLU A 188 16.13 -8.15 14.37
C GLU A 188 17.40 -8.57 13.61
N ALA A 189 18.43 -8.97 14.36
CA ALA A 189 19.69 -9.40 13.76
C ALA A 189 19.49 -10.62 12.83
N SER A 190 20.26 -10.65 11.73
CA SER A 190 20.11 -11.64 10.66
C SER A 190 20.27 -13.08 11.17
N ASP A 191 21.20 -13.32 12.09
CA ASP A 191 21.43 -14.62 12.74
C ASP A 191 20.19 -15.13 13.48
N LYS A 192 19.47 -14.26 14.19
CA LYS A 192 18.22 -14.61 14.87
C LYS A 192 17.11 -14.97 13.89
N VAL A 193 17.00 -14.21 12.80
CA VAL A 193 16.02 -14.49 11.75
C VAL A 193 16.33 -15.83 11.09
N GLN A 194 17.59 -16.09 10.74
CA GLN A 194 18.01 -17.37 10.16
C GLN A 194 17.78 -18.55 11.10
N ALA A 195 18.09 -18.39 12.40
CA ALA A 195 17.81 -19.41 13.41
C ALA A 195 16.30 -19.71 13.49
N PHE A 196 15.45 -18.68 13.55
CA PHE A 196 13.99 -18.86 13.52
C PHE A 196 13.52 -19.62 12.26
N MET A 197 14.02 -19.24 11.08
CA MET A 197 13.64 -19.92 9.83
C MET A 197 14.09 -21.39 9.84
N GLY A 198 15.29 -21.68 10.36
CA GLY A 198 15.84 -23.02 10.50
C GLY A 198 15.08 -23.88 11.51
N ASP A 199 14.85 -23.38 12.72
CA ASP A 199 14.17 -24.07 13.83
C ASP A 199 12.74 -24.50 13.44
N TRP A 200 12.10 -23.73 12.57
CA TRP A 200 10.75 -24.00 12.08
C TRP A 200 10.69 -24.62 10.69
N GLU A 201 11.82 -25.00 10.10
CA GLU A 201 11.91 -25.58 8.76
C GLU A 201 11.16 -24.75 7.70
N ILE A 202 11.36 -23.43 7.73
CA ILE A 202 10.82 -22.52 6.72
C ILE A 202 11.90 -22.31 5.67
N SER A 203 11.78 -23.04 4.57
CA SER A 203 12.63 -22.90 3.39
C SER A 203 11.74 -22.96 2.16
N ASP A 204 11.62 -21.83 1.46
CA ASP A 204 10.82 -21.69 0.25
C ASP A 204 11.46 -20.61 -0.62
N GLU A 205 11.62 -20.89 -1.92
CA GLU A 205 12.30 -19.99 -2.86
C GLU A 205 11.59 -18.65 -3.07
N ARG A 206 10.30 -18.58 -2.73
CA ARG A 206 9.49 -17.36 -2.81
C ARG A 206 9.78 -16.39 -1.67
N ILE A 207 10.48 -16.82 -0.62
CA ILE A 207 10.75 -15.98 0.55
C ILE A 207 11.96 -15.08 0.30
N VAL A 208 11.76 -13.79 0.53
CA VAL A 208 12.83 -12.79 0.54
C VAL A 208 12.92 -12.18 1.94
N LEU A 209 14.10 -12.30 2.56
CA LEU A 209 14.39 -11.68 3.86
C LEU A 209 15.05 -10.32 3.65
N THR A 210 14.61 -9.30 4.39
CA THR A 210 15.23 -7.96 4.38
C THR A 210 15.18 -7.32 5.77
N ASP A 211 16.10 -6.39 6.01
CA ASP A 211 16.20 -5.58 7.22
C ASP A 211 15.42 -4.26 7.16
N GLN A 212 14.84 -3.93 5.99
CA GLN A 212 14.13 -2.68 5.76
C GLN A 212 12.69 -2.92 5.29
N SER A 213 11.80 -1.97 5.56
CA SER A 213 10.45 -2.03 5.01
C SER A 213 10.50 -1.81 3.50
N TRP A 214 10.02 -2.77 2.72
CA TRP A 214 10.16 -2.77 1.26
C TRP A 214 9.00 -2.04 0.58
N SER A 215 9.30 -1.14 -0.37
CA SER A 215 8.28 -0.65 -1.32
C SER A 215 8.52 -1.30 -2.68
N TRP A 216 7.48 -1.90 -3.27
CA TRP A 216 7.53 -2.73 -4.49
C TRP A 216 8.13 -2.04 -5.74
N LYS A 217 8.35 -0.73 -5.70
CA LYS A 217 8.96 0.02 -6.78
C LYS A 217 9.92 1.07 -6.25
N GLY A 218 11.03 0.65 -5.65
CA GLY A 218 12.28 1.43 -5.54
C GLY A 218 12.09 2.95 -5.42
N LEU A 219 11.16 3.39 -4.56
CA LEU A 219 10.91 4.81 -4.30
C LEU A 219 11.76 5.18 -3.08
N GLU A 220 13.04 4.83 -3.18
CA GLU A 220 14.12 5.71 -2.79
C GLU A 220 14.21 6.74 -3.91
N LEU A 221 13.39 7.79 -3.80
CA LEU A 221 13.94 9.08 -4.15
C LEU A 221 14.83 9.41 -2.96
N GLU A 222 16.13 9.46 -3.22
CA GLU A 222 17.13 10.10 -2.36
C GLU A 222 16.59 11.38 -1.70
#